data_AF-A0A944KHS8-F1
#
_entry.id   AF-A0A944KHS8-F1
#
_cell.length_a   1.000
_cell.length_b   1.000
_cell.length_c   1.000
_cell.angle_alpha   90.00
_cell.angle_beta   90.00
_cell.angle_gamma   90.00
#
_symmetry.space_group_name_H-M   'P 1'
#
loop_
_entity.id
_entity.type
_entity.pdbx_description
1 polymer ?
#
loop_
_entity_poly.entity_id
_entity_poly.type
_entity_poly.pdbx_seq_one_letter_code
_entity_poly.pdbx_strand_id
1 'polypeptide(L)'
;MSGEVLSPGAGIPHACLSGLGVEIMTASDNVPRCGLTPKRIDSAELLRIIRFTVLLTRVLSPAADGQEGERVIPRTGRRLPSLPLLCTRGKTHLGGERGSLTLRPGDAAYIPRASLPVPLRNKNRN
;
A
#
# COMPACT_ATOMS: atom_id res chain seq x y z
N MET A 1 13.65 -4.51 7.62
CA MET A 1 12.62 -5.48 7.14
C MET A 1 11.76 -4.74 6.12
N SER A 2 11.55 -5.32 4.93
CA SER A 2 10.83 -4.66 3.83
C SER A 2 9.66 -5.55 3.43
N GLY A 3 8.45 -5.00 3.42
CA GLY A 3 7.22 -5.73 3.08
C GLY A 3 6.32 -6.07 4.28
N GLU A 4 6.64 -5.61 5.49
CA GLU A 4 5.69 -5.71 6.62
C GLU A 4 4.58 -4.67 6.47
N VAL A 5 3.38 -5.01 6.92
CA VAL A 5 2.19 -4.16 6.83
C VAL A 5 1.58 -3.94 8.21
N LEU A 6 1.12 -2.71 8.43
CA LEU A 6 0.34 -2.31 9.59
C LEU A 6 -1.04 -1.84 9.12
N SER A 7 -2.09 -2.25 9.85
CA SER A 7 -3.47 -1.81 9.60
C SER A 7 -4.10 -1.35 10.91
N PRO A 8 -3.88 -0.09 11.33
CA PRO A 8 -4.53 0.46 12.51
C PRO A 8 -6.03 0.60 12.25
N GLY A 9 -6.84 0.13 13.20
CA GLY A 9 -8.29 0.31 13.17
C GLY A 9 -8.71 1.75 13.50
N ALA A 10 -10.00 2.04 13.28
CA ALA A 10 -10.57 3.33 13.68
C ALA A 10 -10.46 3.56 15.20
N GLY A 11 -10.18 4.81 15.59
CA GLY A 11 -10.02 5.21 16.99
C GLY A 11 -8.66 4.83 17.61
N ILE A 12 -7.71 4.35 16.80
CA ILE A 12 -6.35 4.00 17.23
C ILE A 12 -5.36 5.08 16.77
N PRO A 13 -4.80 5.89 17.69
CA PRO A 13 -3.76 6.85 17.35
C PRO A 13 -2.53 6.16 16.75
N HIS A 14 -2.01 6.70 15.65
CA HIS A 14 -0.80 6.22 15.00
C HIS A 14 -0.04 7.39 14.39
N ALA A 15 1.28 7.23 14.23
CA ALA A 15 2.15 8.25 13.64
C ALA A 15 3.31 7.57 12.89
N CYS A 16 3.59 8.06 11.69
CA CYS A 16 4.79 7.70 10.94
C CYS A 16 5.94 8.61 11.41
N LEU A 17 6.97 8.03 12.04
CA LEU A 17 8.08 8.79 12.63
C LEU A 17 9.30 8.87 11.73
N SER A 18 9.66 7.77 11.07
CA SER A 18 10.84 7.69 10.20
C SER A 18 10.74 6.53 9.21
N GLY A 19 11.56 6.58 8.15
CA GLY A 19 11.62 5.55 7.12
C GLY A 19 10.77 5.85 5.88
N LEU A 20 10.65 4.84 5.00
CA LEU A 20 9.84 4.88 3.78
C LEU A 20 8.78 3.78 3.85
N GLY A 21 7.52 4.16 3.74
CA GLY A 21 6.37 3.25 3.67
C GLY A 21 5.47 3.58 2.47
N VAL A 22 4.65 2.61 2.08
CA VAL A 22 3.54 2.82 1.14
C VAL A 22 2.27 2.79 1.96
N GLU A 23 1.47 3.87 1.88
CA GLU A 23 0.21 3.99 2.60
C GLU A 23 -0.96 3.89 1.62
N ILE A 24 -1.94 3.07 1.97
CA ILE A 24 -3.19 2.94 1.23
C ILE A 24 -4.32 3.36 2.16
N MET A 25 -5.03 4.40 1.78
CA MET A 25 -6.16 4.93 2.54
C MET A 25 -7.43 4.87 1.69
N THR A 26 -8.58 4.76 2.36
CA THR A 26 -9.85 5.16 1.76
C THR A 26 -9.79 6.65 1.43
N ALA A 27 -10.51 7.11 0.40
CA ALA A 27 -10.67 8.53 0.12
C ALA A 27 -11.46 9.23 1.25
N SER A 28 -10.74 9.64 2.30
CA SER A 28 -11.25 10.27 3.51
C SER A 28 -10.20 11.25 4.01
N ASP A 29 -10.65 12.39 4.49
CA ASP A 29 -9.84 13.44 5.09
C ASP A 29 -10.07 13.58 6.61
N ASN A 30 -10.81 12.63 7.20
CA ASN A 30 -11.07 12.58 8.64
C ASN A 30 -9.80 12.21 9.42
N VAL A 31 -9.00 13.23 9.73
CA VAL A 31 -7.73 13.08 10.46
C VAL A 31 -7.74 13.90 11.76
N PRO A 32 -8.26 13.34 12.87
CA PRO A 32 -8.12 13.92 14.20
C PRO A 32 -6.64 13.98 14.61
N ARG A 33 -6.22 15.11 15.17
CA ARG A 33 -4.85 15.31 15.62
C ARG A 33 -4.73 14.93 17.09
N CYS A 34 -3.67 14.18 17.43
CA CYS A 34 -3.44 13.68 18.79
C CYS A 34 -2.12 14.19 19.40
N GLY A 35 -1.37 15.03 18.70
CA GLY A 35 -0.04 15.49 19.11
C GLY A 35 0.90 15.68 17.91
N LEU A 36 2.20 15.88 18.20
CA LEU A 36 3.27 16.06 17.20
C LEU A 36 2.97 17.13 16.13
N THR A 37 2.20 18.15 16.52
CA THR A 37 1.76 19.21 15.62
C THR A 37 1.52 20.50 16.40
N PRO A 38 1.84 21.67 15.82
CA PRO A 38 1.47 22.96 16.39
C PRO A 38 0.00 23.33 16.07
N LYS A 39 -0.70 22.56 15.22
CA LYS A 39 -2.09 22.84 14.84
C LYS A 39 -3.04 22.56 16.00
N ARG A 40 -4.21 23.22 16.01
CA ARG A 40 -5.27 23.00 17.01
C ARG A 40 -5.64 21.52 17.11
N ILE A 41 -5.68 21.02 18.35
CA ILE A 41 -6.20 19.72 18.73
C ILE A 41 -7.55 19.94 19.40
N ASP A 42 -8.58 19.25 18.92
CA ASP A 42 -9.89 19.23 19.58
C ASP A 42 -9.91 18.08 20.60
N SER A 43 -9.52 18.37 21.84
CA SER A 43 -9.36 17.36 22.89
C SER A 43 -10.68 16.70 23.28
N ALA A 44 -11.79 17.45 23.29
CA ALA A 44 -13.10 16.92 23.63
C ALA A 44 -13.56 15.89 22.60
N GLU A 45 -13.44 16.22 21.31
CA GLU A 45 -13.76 15.28 20.23
C GLU A 45 -12.81 14.07 20.24
N LEU A 46 -11.54 14.30 20.53
CA LEU A 46 -10.55 13.23 20.59
C LEU A 46 -10.88 12.19 21.67
N LEU A 47 -11.23 12.65 22.88
CA LEU A 47 -11.65 11.78 23.98
C LEU A 47 -12.93 10.99 23.66
N ARG A 48 -13.77 11.49 22.74
CA ARG A 48 -15.00 10.82 22.31
C ARG A 48 -14.75 9.68 21.33
N ILE A 49 -13.71 9.78 20.49
CA ILE A 49 -13.47 8.85 19.36
C ILE A 49 -12.31 7.87 19.58
N ILE A 50 -11.36 8.19 20.47
CA ILE A 50 -10.23 7.29 20.79
C ILE A 50 -10.73 6.08 21.58
N ARG A 51 -10.16 4.91 21.27
CA ARG A 51 -10.31 3.68 22.07
C ARG A 51 -9.14 3.52 23.03
N PHE A 52 -9.41 3.63 24.33
CA PHE A 52 -8.43 3.44 25.40
C PHE A 52 -8.32 1.96 25.81
N THR A 53 -7.94 1.12 24.86
CA THR A 53 -7.77 -0.34 25.06
C THR A 53 -6.40 -0.78 24.59
N VAL A 54 -5.77 -1.68 25.34
CA VAL A 54 -4.52 -2.33 24.89
C VAL A 54 -4.86 -3.21 23.69
N LEU A 55 -4.29 -2.88 22.53
CA LEU A 55 -4.38 -3.69 21.33
C LEU A 55 -2.99 -4.19 20.96
N LEU A 56 -2.91 -5.48 20.65
CA LEU A 56 -1.75 -6.01 19.97
C LEU A 56 -1.80 -5.56 18.51
N THR A 57 -0.90 -4.65 18.15
CA THR A 57 -0.74 -4.27 16.75
C THR A 57 -0.23 -5.49 15.98
N ARG A 58 -1.11 -6.05 15.15
CA ARG A 58 -0.74 -7.17 14.29
C ARG A 58 0.09 -6.66 13.12
N VAL A 59 1.39 -6.88 13.18
CA VAL A 59 2.27 -6.76 12.02
C VAL A 59 1.97 -7.95 11.11
N LEU A 60 1.58 -7.67 9.87
CA LEU A 60 1.39 -8.68 8.85
C LEU A 60 2.67 -8.82 8.04
N SER A 61 3.09 -10.06 7.79
CA SER A 61 4.16 -10.38 6.86
C SER A 61 3.57 -10.93 5.57
N PRO A 62 4.24 -10.73 4.42
CA PRO A 62 3.76 -11.25 3.14
C PRO A 62 3.60 -12.76 3.20
N ALA A 63 2.38 -13.24 2.94
CA ALA A 63 2.15 -14.66 2.75
C ALA A 63 2.88 -15.14 1.47
N ALA A 64 3.65 -16.22 1.59
CA ALA A 64 4.34 -16.83 0.45
C ALA A 64 3.36 -17.41 -0.58
N ASP A 65 2.12 -17.71 -0.17
CA ASP A 65 1.11 -18.45 -0.94
C ASP A 65 -0.24 -17.73 -1.08
N GLY A 66 -0.26 -16.39 -1.06
CA GLY A 66 -1.32 -15.59 -1.70
C GLY A 66 -2.78 -15.90 -1.34
N GLN A 67 -3.08 -16.30 -0.09
CA GLN A 67 -4.43 -16.18 0.45
C GLN A 67 -4.66 -14.78 1.03
N GLU A 68 -5.90 -14.31 0.88
CA GLU A 68 -6.43 -12.94 0.92
C GLU A 68 -5.67 -11.83 1.68
N GLY A 69 -5.63 -10.65 1.04
CA GLY A 69 -5.14 -9.38 1.61
C GLY A 69 -3.77 -8.96 1.09
N GLU A 70 -2.91 -9.92 0.76
CA GLU A 70 -1.55 -9.65 0.28
C GLU A 70 -1.12 -10.71 -0.74
N ARG A 71 -0.68 -10.28 -1.92
CA ARG A 71 -0.20 -11.19 -2.95
C ARG A 71 1.15 -10.73 -3.47
N VAL A 72 2.20 -11.49 -3.15
CA VAL A 72 3.44 -11.43 -3.93
C VAL A 72 3.09 -11.86 -5.35
N ILE A 73 3.07 -10.92 -6.30
CA ILE A 73 2.86 -11.27 -7.70
C ILE A 73 4.15 -11.96 -8.19
N PRO A 74 4.12 -13.27 -8.52
CA PRO A 74 5.32 -13.95 -8.97
C PRO A 74 5.82 -13.35 -10.30
N ARG A 75 7.14 -13.49 -10.50
CA ARG A 75 8.00 -12.68 -11.37
C ARG A 75 7.63 -12.63 -12.87
N THR A 76 6.76 -13.50 -13.37
CA THR A 76 6.41 -13.56 -14.81
C THR A 76 5.09 -14.29 -15.04
N GLY A 77 4.30 -13.82 -16.01
CA GLY A 77 3.30 -14.65 -16.70
C GLY A 77 1.86 -14.62 -16.18
N ARG A 78 1.53 -13.76 -15.20
CA ARG A 78 0.17 -13.67 -14.64
C ARG A 78 -0.58 -12.44 -15.16
N ARG A 79 -1.87 -12.60 -15.43
CA ARG A 79 -2.81 -11.52 -15.78
C ARG A 79 -3.17 -10.76 -14.50
N LEU A 80 -2.95 -9.45 -14.48
CA LEU A 80 -3.38 -8.59 -13.38
C LEU A 80 -4.84 -8.15 -13.55
N PRO A 81 -5.58 -7.90 -12.46
CA PRO A 81 -6.83 -7.16 -12.52
C PRO A 81 -6.60 -5.67 -12.86
N SER A 82 -7.69 -4.94 -13.11
CA SER A 82 -7.67 -3.48 -13.26
C SER A 82 -7.31 -2.82 -11.93
N LEU A 83 -6.05 -2.45 -11.74
CA LEU A 83 -5.51 -1.95 -10.47
C LEU A 83 -4.39 -0.93 -10.71
N PRO A 84 -4.13 -0.03 -9.73
CA PRO A 84 -2.90 0.75 -9.69
C PRO A 84 -1.69 -0.15 -9.40
N LEU A 85 -0.55 0.21 -9.97
CA LEU A 85 0.76 -0.43 -9.80
C LEU A 85 1.78 0.60 -9.37
N LEU A 86 2.63 0.24 -8.41
CA LEU A 86 3.79 1.02 -7.97
C LEU A 86 5.02 0.12 -8.01
N CYS A 87 6.06 0.52 -8.73
CA CYS A 87 7.34 -0.16 -8.69
C CYS A 87 8.16 0.40 -7.52
N THR A 88 8.35 -0.40 -6.47
CA THR A 88 9.11 0.02 -5.29
C THR A 88 10.60 -0.30 -5.40
N ARG A 89 10.95 -1.35 -6.14
CA ARG A 89 12.33 -1.79 -6.41
C ARG A 89 12.44 -2.51 -7.74
N GLY A 90 13.66 -2.55 -8.28
CA GLY A 90 13.96 -3.33 -9.47
C GLY A 90 13.39 -2.73 -10.75
N LYS A 91 13.06 -3.58 -11.73
CA LYS A 91 12.51 -3.13 -13.02
C LYS A 91 11.46 -4.09 -13.53
N THR A 92 10.29 -3.55 -13.89
CA THR A 92 9.16 -4.34 -14.38
C THR A 92 8.70 -3.86 -15.74
N HIS A 93 8.48 -4.79 -16.66
CA HIS A 93 7.94 -4.55 -17.99
C HIS A 93 6.48 -4.99 -18.04
N LEU A 94 5.61 -4.07 -18.47
CA LEU A 94 4.21 -4.28 -18.77
C LEU A 94 4.08 -4.35 -20.30
N GLY A 95 3.52 -5.44 -20.82
CA GLY A 95 3.12 -5.53 -22.23
C GLY A 95 1.60 -5.58 -22.33
N GLY A 96 1.00 -4.84 -23.24
CA GLY A 96 -0.42 -4.95 -23.58
C GLY A 96 -0.64 -4.70 -25.06
N GLU A 97 -1.87 -4.89 -25.54
CA GLU A 97 -2.21 -4.70 -26.97
C GLU A 97 -1.95 -3.28 -27.46
N ARG A 98 -2.05 -2.28 -26.57
CA ARG A 98 -1.83 -0.86 -26.88
C ARG A 98 -0.36 -0.42 -26.78
N GLY A 99 0.55 -1.33 -26.43
CA GLY A 99 1.97 -1.03 -26.31
C GLY A 99 2.60 -1.57 -25.03
N SER A 100 3.87 -1.22 -24.82
CA SER A 100 4.65 -1.67 -23.66
C SER A 100 5.09 -0.49 -22.81
N LEU A 101 5.06 -0.68 -21.49
CA LEU A 101 5.55 0.28 -20.50
C LEU A 101 6.61 -0.38 -19.62
N THR A 102 7.65 0.36 -19.26
CA THR A 102 8.67 -0.09 -18.32
C THR A 102 8.60 0.76 -17.06
N LEU A 103 8.39 0.13 -15.92
CA LEU A 103 8.40 0.75 -14.61
C LEU A 103 9.75 0.53 -13.92
N ARG A 104 10.30 1.62 -13.39
CA ARG A 104 11.49 1.70 -12.51
C ARG A 104 11.05 2.10 -11.10
N PRO A 105 11.93 2.03 -10.08
CA PRO A 105 11.56 2.39 -8.72
C PRO A 105 11.04 3.83 -8.65
N GLY A 106 9.85 4.02 -8.07
CA GLY A 106 9.14 5.30 -8.03
C GLY A 106 8.10 5.49 -9.15
N ASP A 107 8.18 4.72 -10.23
CA ASP A 107 7.19 4.77 -11.30
C ASP A 107 5.89 4.07 -10.89
N ALA A 108 4.77 4.64 -11.32
CA ALA A 108 3.44 4.10 -11.13
C ALA A 108 2.67 4.02 -12.46
N ALA A 109 1.73 3.09 -12.55
CA ALA A 109 0.82 2.96 -13.68
C ALA A 109 -0.54 2.45 -13.23
N TYR A 110 -1.57 2.74 -14.01
CA TYR A 110 -2.89 2.14 -13.84
C TYR A 110 -3.17 1.20 -15.01
N ILE A 111 -3.61 -0.02 -14.72
CA ILE A 111 -4.12 -0.93 -15.76
C ILE A 111 -5.62 -0.70 -15.86
N PRO A 112 -6.12 -0.09 -16.96
CA PRO A 112 -7.56 0.02 -17.15
C PRO A 112 -8.13 -1.34 -17.51
N ARG A 113 -9.38 -1.59 -17.09
CA ARG A 113 -10.12 -2.82 -17.40
C ARG A 113 -10.12 -3.18 -18.89
N ALA A 114 -10.17 -2.18 -19.76
CA ALA A 114 -10.16 -2.36 -21.22
C ALA A 114 -8.82 -2.85 -21.80
N SER A 115 -7.72 -2.77 -21.04
CA SER A 115 -6.40 -3.23 -21.49
C SER A 115 -6.08 -4.64 -20.99
N LEU A 116 -7.03 -5.31 -20.35
CA LEU A 116 -6.85 -6.68 -19.87
C LEU A 116 -6.96 -7.67 -21.02
N PRO A 117 -6.03 -8.63 -21.16
CA PRO A 117 -4.93 -8.97 -20.23
C PRO A 117 -3.62 -8.19 -20.47
N VAL A 118 -2.98 -7.72 -19.39
CA VAL A 118 -1.61 -7.15 -19.42
C VAL A 118 -0.62 -8.14 -18.81
N PRO A 119 0.25 -8.83 -19.60
CA PRO A 119 1.36 -9.59 -19.05
C PRO A 119 2.39 -8.72 -18.31
N LEU A 120 2.75 -9.17 -17.11
CA LEU A 120 3.89 -8.67 -16.34
C LEU A 120 5.16 -9.50 -16.59
N ARG A 121 6.28 -8.82 -16.78
CA ARG A 121 7.63 -9.43 -16.80
C ARG A 121 8.58 -8.64 -15.90
N ASN A 122 9.02 -9.23 -14.80
CA ASN A 122 10.01 -8.62 -13.90
C ASN A 122 11.43 -8.98 -14.35
N LYS A 123 12.32 -7.99 -14.52
CA LYS A 123 13.75 -8.18 -14.81
C LYS A 123 14.61 -7.76 -13.60
N ASN A 124 14.44 -8.42 -12.47
CA ASN A 124 15.40 -8.33 -11.37
C ASN A 124 16.50 -9.39 -11.58
N ARG A 125 17.59 -9.05 -12.28
CA ARG A 125 18.76 -9.95 -12.39
C ARG A 125 19.68 -9.80 -11.18
N ASN A 126 20.18 -10.95 -10.72
CA ASN A 126 21.07 -11.25 -9.59
C ASN A 126 20.54 -10.85 -8.21
#